data_AF-A0A5C5V8F4-F1
#
_entry.id   AF-A0A5C5V8F4-F1
#
_cell.length_a   1.000
_cell.length_b   1.000
_cell.length_c   1.000
_cell.angle_alpha   90.00
_cell.angle_beta   90.00
_cell.angle_gamma   90.00
#
_symmetry.space_group_name_H-M   'P 1'
#
loop_
_entity.id
_entity.type
_entity.pdbx_description
1 polymer ?
#
loop_
_entity_poly.entity_id
_entity_poly.type
_entity_poly.pdbx_seq_one_letter_code
_entity_poly.pdbx_strand_id
1 'polypeptide(L)'
;MLRGFGVYYGNPEFGGVFLAREKQFSVRYAPQAKLDKPLWSNTDLPKLQKPNKANHRCCAALTVEVIRWFGEYETTVIQRLGLAYRQAALTAWDNGKRMCVPADQFAADWIALAKEIADNLDDFSRLVT
;
A
#
# COMPACT_ATOMS: atom_id res chain seq x y z
N MET A 1 -4.59 -2.89 -6.91
CA MET A 1 -6.06 -2.95 -6.72
C MET A 1 -6.38 -2.93 -5.23
N LEU A 2 -7.10 -1.91 -4.76
CA LEU A 2 -7.51 -1.74 -3.36
C LEU A 2 -8.91 -2.30 -3.12
N ARG A 3 -9.10 -3.03 -2.02
CA ARG A 3 -10.37 -3.57 -1.55
C ARG A 3 -10.49 -3.42 -0.04
N GLY A 4 -11.71 -3.58 0.50
CA GLY A 4 -11.98 -3.45 1.93
C GLY A 4 -11.15 -4.39 2.82
N PHE A 5 -10.65 -5.50 2.25
CA PHE A 5 -9.86 -6.54 2.93
C PHE A 5 -8.34 -6.44 2.68
N GLY A 6 -7.87 -5.55 1.80
CA GLY A 6 -6.45 -5.39 1.51
C GLY A 6 -6.15 -4.77 0.15
N VAL A 7 -4.86 -4.71 -0.18
CA VAL A 7 -4.40 -4.20 -1.47
C VAL A 7 -3.45 -5.21 -2.12
N TYR A 8 -3.68 -5.50 -3.40
CA TYR A 8 -2.76 -6.26 -4.23
C TYR A 8 -2.05 -5.32 -5.21
N TYR A 9 -0.73 -5.35 -5.24
CA TYR A 9 0.12 -4.53 -6.11
C TYR A 9 1.31 -5.37 -6.58
N GLY A 10 1.75 -5.15 -7.81
CA GLY A 10 2.80 -5.98 -8.41
C GLY A 10 3.33 -5.36 -9.69
N ASN A 11 4.56 -5.73 -10.03
CA ASN A 11 5.19 -5.37 -11.29
C ASN A 11 5.84 -6.62 -11.92
N PRO A 12 5.98 -6.69 -13.27
CA PRO A 12 6.45 -7.90 -13.94
C PRO A 12 7.85 -8.38 -13.53
N GLU A 13 8.68 -7.50 -12.96
CA GLU A 13 10.06 -7.81 -12.55
C GLU A 13 10.10 -8.56 -11.21
N PHE A 14 9.23 -8.18 -10.28
CA PHE A 14 9.28 -8.66 -8.89
C PHE A 14 8.12 -9.57 -8.49
N GLY A 15 7.08 -9.68 -9.33
CA GLY A 15 5.85 -10.40 -9.00
C GLY A 15 4.85 -9.50 -8.29
N GLY A 16 4.12 -10.05 -7.32
CA GLY A 16 3.02 -9.36 -6.64
C GLY A 16 3.06 -9.50 -5.13
N VAL A 17 2.58 -8.46 -4.46
CA VAL A 17 2.38 -8.40 -3.03
C VAL A 17 0.90 -8.17 -2.73
N PHE A 18 0.38 -8.94 -1.78
CA PHE A 18 -0.88 -8.68 -1.13
C PHE A 18 -0.64 -8.22 0.31
N LEU A 19 -1.10 -7.02 0.63
CA LEU A 19 -1.09 -6.46 1.97
C LEU A 19 -2.49 -6.62 2.58
N ALA A 20 -2.61 -7.54 3.54
CA ALA A 20 -3.89 -7.90 4.14
C ALA A 20 -4.30 -6.94 5.25
N ARG A 21 -5.45 -6.27 5.13
CA ARG A 21 -5.92 -5.32 6.14
C ARG A 21 -6.34 -6.01 7.45
N GLU A 22 -7.09 -7.10 7.34
CA GLU A 22 -7.66 -7.82 8.50
C GLU A 22 -6.61 -8.57 9.33
N LYS A 23 -5.43 -8.79 8.76
CA LYS A 23 -4.32 -9.51 9.39
C LYS A 23 -3.16 -8.55 9.72
N GLN A 24 -3.49 -7.40 10.32
CA GLN A 24 -2.52 -6.42 10.79
C GLN A 24 -1.49 -6.02 9.72
N PHE A 25 -1.95 -5.79 8.49
CA PHE A 25 -1.09 -5.45 7.36
C PHE A 25 -0.02 -6.51 7.04
N SER A 26 -0.33 -7.81 7.24
CA SER A 26 0.60 -8.88 6.87
C SER A 26 0.87 -8.90 5.36
N VAL A 27 2.15 -9.03 5.00
CA VAL A 27 2.65 -9.09 3.63
C VAL A 27 2.61 -10.53 3.13
N ARG A 28 2.04 -10.72 1.93
CA ARG A 28 2.01 -11.99 1.22
C ARG A 28 2.52 -11.81 -0.20
N TYR A 29 3.26 -12.80 -0.69
CA TYR A 29 3.90 -12.75 -2.00
C TYR A 29 3.20 -13.69 -3.00
N ALA A 30 3.17 -13.30 -4.27
CA ALA A 30 2.84 -14.12 -5.42
C ALA A 30 3.90 -13.94 -6.51
N PRO A 31 4.34 -15.02 -7.21
CA PRO A 31 5.23 -14.88 -8.36
C PRO A 31 4.60 -14.10 -9.52
N GLN A 32 3.29 -14.23 -9.72
CA GLN A 32 2.58 -13.40 -10.70
C GLN A 32 2.44 -11.95 -10.21
N ALA A 33 2.62 -11.01 -11.13
CA ALA A 33 2.45 -9.57 -10.88
C ALA A 33 1.02 -9.07 -11.15
N LYS A 34 0.34 -9.69 -12.11
CA LYS A 34 -1.01 -9.34 -12.53
C LYS A 34 -1.99 -10.40 -12.04
N LEU A 35 -3.21 -9.95 -11.76
CA LEU A 35 -4.33 -10.83 -11.47
C LEU A 35 -4.99 -11.24 -12.78
N ASP A 36 -5.33 -12.52 -12.92
CA ASP A 36 -6.05 -13.04 -14.10
C ASP A 36 -7.50 -12.55 -14.15
N LYS A 37 -8.06 -12.18 -12.99
CA LYS A 37 -9.42 -11.68 -12.82
C LYS A 37 -9.47 -10.53 -11.82
N PRO A 38 -10.48 -9.65 -11.90
CA PRO A 38 -10.67 -8.61 -10.88
C PRO A 38 -10.84 -9.23 -9.49
N LEU A 39 -10.26 -8.57 -8.49
CA LEU A 39 -10.26 -9.03 -7.10
C LEU A 39 -11.58 -8.65 -6.42
N TRP A 40 -12.61 -9.49 -6.48
CA TRP A 40 -13.88 -9.22 -5.80
C TRP A 40 -13.88 -9.74 -4.36
N SER A 41 -13.13 -10.80 -4.11
CA SER A 41 -13.03 -11.48 -2.82
C SER A 41 -11.64 -12.08 -2.59
N ASN A 42 -11.41 -12.61 -1.38
CA ASN A 42 -10.17 -13.30 -1.04
C ASN A 42 -9.92 -14.57 -1.88
N THR A 43 -10.96 -15.18 -2.46
CA THR A 43 -10.82 -16.36 -3.31
C THR A 43 -10.38 -16.02 -4.73
N ASP A 44 -10.35 -14.72 -5.08
CA ASP A 44 -9.81 -14.23 -6.34
C ASP A 44 -8.30 -13.96 -6.27
N LEU A 45 -7.71 -14.07 -5.07
CA LEU A 45 -6.27 -13.92 -4.90
C LEU A 45 -5.52 -15.10 -5.55
N PRO A 46 -4.34 -14.83 -6.14
CA PRO A 46 -3.45 -15.90 -6.59
C PRO A 46 -2.98 -16.75 -5.41
N LYS A 47 -2.27 -17.84 -5.70
CA LYS A 47 -1.62 -18.62 -4.65
C LYS A 47 -0.57 -17.76 -3.93
N LEU A 48 -0.93 -17.31 -2.73
CA LEU A 48 -0.09 -16.48 -1.89
C LEU A 48 0.82 -17.32 -0.99
N GLN A 49 2.06 -16.89 -0.85
CA GLN A 49 3.03 -17.45 0.09
C GLN A 49 3.52 -16.38 1.07
N LYS A 50 4.05 -16.82 2.22
CA LYS A 50 4.84 -15.90 3.05
C LYS A 50 6.11 -15.52 2.27
N PRO A 51 6.53 -14.24 2.30
CA PRO A 51 7.85 -13.88 1.79
C PRO A 51 8.94 -14.71 2.47
N ASN A 52 9.97 -15.04 1.70
CA ASN A 52 11.15 -15.78 2.12
C ASN A 52 12.41 -14.96 1.75
N LYS A 53 13.59 -15.44 2.12
CA LYS A 53 14.85 -14.71 1.87
C LYS A 53 15.07 -14.35 0.39
N ALA A 54 14.55 -15.14 -0.56
CA ALA A 54 14.74 -14.91 -1.98
C ALA A 54 13.87 -13.77 -2.54
N ASN A 55 12.68 -13.53 -1.98
CA ASN A 55 11.73 -12.52 -2.48
C ASN A 55 11.53 -11.35 -1.52
N HIS A 56 12.24 -11.32 -0.39
CA HIS A 56 12.06 -10.31 0.65
C HIS A 56 12.34 -8.89 0.14
N ARG A 57 13.48 -8.70 -0.54
CA ARG A 57 13.83 -7.43 -1.18
C ARG A 57 12.83 -7.01 -2.26
N CYS A 58 12.33 -7.98 -3.03
CA CYS A 58 11.28 -7.74 -4.02
C CYS A 58 9.99 -7.23 -3.37
N CYS A 59 9.57 -7.83 -2.26
CA CYS A 59 8.39 -7.40 -1.51
C CYS A 59 8.56 -5.98 -0.95
N ALA A 60 9.73 -5.70 -0.39
CA ALA A 60 10.05 -4.39 0.17
C ALA A 60 10.06 -3.30 -0.91
N ALA A 61 10.71 -3.55 -2.06
CA ALA A 61 10.72 -2.65 -3.21
C ALA A 61 9.30 -2.36 -3.74
N LEU A 62 8.47 -3.40 -3.93
CA LEU A 62 7.06 -3.24 -4.32
C LEU A 62 6.26 -2.43 -3.29
N THR A 63 6.55 -2.60 -2.00
CA THR A 63 5.88 -1.87 -0.91
C THR A 63 6.26 -0.40 -0.92
N VAL A 64 7.54 -0.09 -1.14
CA VAL A 64 8.01 1.30 -1.32
C VAL A 64 7.33 1.94 -2.52
N GLU A 65 7.24 1.22 -3.64
CA GLU A 65 6.60 1.70 -4.88
C GLU A 65 5.13 2.08 -4.65
N VAL A 66 4.34 1.20 -4.01
CA VAL A 66 2.92 1.48 -3.77
C VAL A 66 2.70 2.61 -2.76
N ILE A 67 3.54 2.73 -1.73
CA ILE A 67 3.44 3.79 -0.74
C ILE A 67 3.80 5.14 -1.36
N ARG A 68 4.85 5.17 -2.18
CA ARG A 68 5.21 6.36 -2.94
C ARG A 68 4.07 6.77 -3.88
N TRP A 69 3.44 5.80 -4.55
CA TRP A 69 2.28 6.07 -5.40
C TRP A 69 1.12 6.70 -4.61
N PHE A 70 0.87 6.30 -3.35
CA PHE A 70 -0.12 6.99 -2.50
C PHE A 70 0.25 8.46 -2.25
N GLY A 71 1.52 8.78 -1.98
CA GLY A 71 1.97 10.16 -1.81
C GLY A 71 1.84 11.01 -3.09
N GLU A 72 2.16 10.43 -4.24
CA GLU A 72 1.99 11.07 -5.55
C GLU A 72 0.52 11.29 -5.90
N TYR A 73 -0.35 10.33 -5.55
CA TYR A 73 -1.80 10.46 -5.70
C TYR A 73 -2.33 11.63 -4.85
N GLU A 74 -1.97 11.71 -3.57
CA GLU A 74 -2.40 12.80 -2.68
C GLU A 74 -1.89 14.16 -3.17
N THR A 75 -0.64 14.23 -3.62
CA THR A 75 -0.08 15.41 -4.28
C THR A 75 -0.91 15.83 -5.49
N THR A 76 -1.26 14.88 -6.36
CA THR A 76 -2.04 15.12 -7.56
C THR A 76 -3.46 15.59 -7.23
N VAL A 77 -4.10 15.03 -6.20
CA VAL A 77 -5.43 15.46 -5.75
C VAL A 77 -5.40 16.91 -5.29
N ILE A 78 -4.42 17.30 -4.46
CA ILE A 78 -4.28 18.68 -3.99
C ILE A 78 -4.00 19.62 -5.17
N GLN A 79 -3.10 19.25 -6.08
CA GLN A 79 -2.76 20.07 -7.24
C GLN A 79 -3.95 20.30 -8.19
N ARG A 80 -4.81 19.28 -8.38
CA ARG A 80 -5.93 19.35 -9.34
C ARG A 80 -7.22 19.90 -8.74
N LEU A 81 -7.52 19.56 -7.49
CA LEU A 81 -8.81 19.84 -6.85
C LEU A 81 -8.70 20.82 -5.67
N GLY A 82 -7.48 21.14 -5.25
CA GLY A 82 -7.20 22.05 -4.14
C GLY A 82 -7.25 21.36 -2.77
N LEU A 83 -6.58 22.00 -1.81
CA LEU A 83 -6.51 21.51 -0.43
C LEU A 83 -7.90 21.46 0.23
N ALA A 84 -8.74 22.48 0.00
CA ALA A 84 -10.08 22.57 0.57
C ALA A 84 -10.97 21.38 0.16
N TYR A 85 -10.87 20.94 -1.10
CA TYR A 85 -11.56 19.74 -1.58
C TYR A 85 -11.11 18.50 -0.80
N ARG A 86 -9.79 18.31 -0.63
CA ARG A 86 -9.26 17.14 0.06
C ARG A 86 -9.67 17.10 1.54
N GLN A 87 -9.63 18.26 2.20
CA GLN A 87 -10.10 18.42 3.59
C GLN A 87 -11.58 18.03 3.72
N ALA A 88 -12.45 18.56 2.86
CA ALA A 88 -13.87 18.20 2.86
C ALA A 88 -14.10 16.70 2.64
N ALA A 89 -13.32 16.08 1.74
CA ALA A 89 -13.39 14.64 1.50
C ALA A 89 -12.98 13.82 2.73
N LEU A 90 -11.94 14.24 3.47
CA LEU A 90 -11.53 13.60 4.72
C LEU A 90 -12.58 13.77 5.83
N THR A 91 -13.12 14.97 6.00
CA THR A 91 -14.17 15.25 6.99
C THR A 91 -15.42 14.39 6.75
N ALA A 92 -15.81 14.17 5.48
CA ALA A 92 -16.94 13.29 5.16
C ALA A 92 -16.69 11.81 5.52
N TRP A 93 -15.43 11.40 5.60
CA TRP A 93 -15.03 10.03 5.94
C TRP A 93 -14.71 9.85 7.43
N ASP A 94 -14.52 10.96 8.14
CA ASP A 94 -14.29 10.96 9.58
C ASP A 94 -15.60 10.62 10.31
N ASN A 95 -15.61 9.44 10.91
CA ASN A 95 -16.73 8.96 11.72
C ASN A 95 -16.49 9.22 13.23
N GLY A 96 -15.56 10.10 13.58
CA GLY A 96 -15.18 10.45 14.95
C GLY A 96 -14.46 9.34 15.71
N LYS A 97 -14.22 8.18 15.08
CA LYS A 97 -13.56 7.01 15.70
C LYS A 97 -12.14 6.79 15.21
N ARG A 98 -11.69 7.51 14.17
CA ARG A 98 -10.39 7.29 13.52
C ARG A 98 -9.57 8.57 13.59
N MET A 99 -8.30 8.42 13.92
CA MET A 99 -7.35 9.52 13.73
C MET A 99 -7.22 9.77 12.22
N CYS A 100 -7.46 11.00 11.80
CA CYS A 100 -7.21 11.45 10.45
C CYS A 100 -6.06 12.45 10.47
N VAL A 101 -5.02 12.18 9.69
CA VAL A 101 -3.93 13.12 9.46
C VAL A 101 -4.50 14.37 8.74
N PRO A 102 -3.97 15.58 8.97
CA PRO A 102 -4.36 16.75 8.19
C PRO A 102 -4.11 16.57 6.69
N ALA A 103 -5.03 17.07 5.86
CA ALA A 103 -4.99 16.85 4.40
C ALA A 103 -3.69 17.31 3.72
N ASP A 104 -3.07 18.36 4.26
CA ASP A 104 -1.81 18.94 3.79
C ASP A 104 -0.57 18.11 4.19
N GLN A 105 -0.69 17.19 5.14
CA GLN A 105 0.40 16.33 5.61
C GLN A 105 0.41 14.95 4.93
N PHE A 106 -0.75 14.48 4.44
CA PHE A 106 -0.91 13.16 3.82
C PHE A 106 0.17 12.81 2.80
N ALA A 107 0.44 13.70 1.85
CA ALA A 107 1.43 13.46 0.81
C ALA A 107 2.86 13.32 1.38
N ALA A 108 3.23 14.22 2.30
CA ALA A 108 4.55 14.22 2.92
C ALA A 108 4.77 12.98 3.79
N ASP A 109 3.76 12.59 4.57
CA ASP A 109 3.84 11.42 5.44
C ASP A 109 3.99 10.12 4.65
N TRP A 110 3.29 9.97 3.53
CA TRP A 110 3.47 8.81 2.65
C TRP A 110 4.87 8.76 2.04
N ILE A 111 5.39 9.89 1.59
CA ILE A 111 6.75 9.97 1.01
C ILE A 111 7.80 9.68 2.07
N ALA A 112 7.62 10.20 3.29
CA ALA A 112 8.51 9.93 4.43
C ALA A 112 8.51 8.44 4.80
N LEU A 113 7.33 7.81 4.85
CA LEU A 113 7.22 6.38 5.12
C LEU A 113 7.88 5.53 4.03
N ALA A 114 7.67 5.89 2.75
CA ALA A 114 8.34 5.19 1.64
C ALA A 114 9.87 5.27 1.78
N LYS A 115 10.40 6.43 2.17
CA LYS A 115 11.82 6.64 2.43
C LYS A 115 12.31 5.81 3.61
N GLU A 116 11.59 5.81 4.74
CA GLU A 116 11.96 5.02 5.92
C GLU A 116 12.05 3.52 5.59
N ILE A 117 11.10 2.99 4.81
CA ILE A 117 11.14 1.59 4.37
C ILE A 117 12.31 1.34 3.41
N ALA A 118 12.58 2.28 2.50
CA ALA A 118 13.70 2.17 1.56
C ALA A 118 15.07 2.20 2.26
N ASP A 119 15.20 3.00 3.32
CA ASP A 119 16.42 3.08 4.13
C ASP A 119 16.61 1.82 5.02
N ASN A 120 15.53 1.05 5.25
CA ASN A 120 15.50 -0.13 6.12
C ASN A 120 15.03 -1.42 5.39
N LEU A 121 15.34 -1.56 4.10
CA LEU A 121 14.85 -2.69 3.27
C LEU A 121 15.20 -4.07 3.86
N ASP A 122 16.38 -4.22 4.46
CA ASP A 122 16.81 -5.49 5.05
C ASP A 122 16.04 -5.81 6.37
N ASP A 123 15.53 -4.78 7.06
CA ASP A 123 14.74 -4.86 8.30
C ASP A 123 13.23 -5.04 8.05
N PHE A 124 12.79 -4.92 6.79
CA PHE A 124 11.42 -5.20 6.36
C PHE A 124 10.95 -6.62 6.76
N SER A 125 11.87 -7.50 7.14
CA SER A 125 11.61 -8.88 7.57
C SER A 125 10.79 -8.94 8.86
N ARG A 126 10.86 -7.91 9.71
CA ARG A 126 10.08 -7.80 10.95
C ARG A 126 8.59 -7.54 10.73
N LEU A 127 8.22 -6.92 9.59
CA LEU A 127 6.82 -6.66 9.20
C LEU A 127 6.14 -7.89 8.57
N VAL A 128 6.89 -8.96 8.34
CA VAL A 128 6.47 -10.14 7.56
C VAL A 128 6.23 -11.37 8.45
N THR A 129 6.76 -11.38 9.68
CA THR A 129 6.54 -12.39 10.73
C THR A 129 5.24 -12.17 11.48
#